data_AF-A0AAV0FBF8-F1
#
_entry.id   AF-A0AAV0FBF8-F1
#
_cell.length_a   1.000
_cell.length_b   1.000
_cell.length_c   1.000
_cell.angle_alpha   90.00
_cell.angle_beta   90.00
_cell.angle_gamma   90.00
#
_symmetry.space_group_name_H-M   'P 1'
#
loop_
_entity.id
_entity.type
_entity.pdbx_description
1 polymer ?
#
loop_
_entity_poly.entity_id
_entity_poly.type
_entity_poly.pdbx_seq_one_letter_code
_entity_poly.pdbx_strand_id
1 'polypeptide(L)'
;MAGWNYPEIALEDFLKAIQGFVDMLILASGYQSSGSLAHWDSSNIKKALQWALLIEDVIGHLSSHDEYRDSLEEFNKALCEMISNPHFPKGLEHLSSKTLMNARNLMIEHLIHSLPLRDSHLRALVAATVEMDSHKHLEKLLQKESRKDAFDSSRQLFEESSNTEANSATCSFSFITARELQRRLLGVSSVSATEKLLNILSHSVYCLSLSEPGKNLPDGVANIGALMYSEMLVDPFTWSHMRSRNLSYFLDKRTIRMVSGASLLFSAPEDQCASVFGRLSILTDDDATFSEAVELLLLGCAARKWEVLIKHFMSTSYEPVTLSKLCKEVLNLMAGHCKNICCKDNMMSSKDKSVVRFLEGWLSSRLHIWWNLSPILAAFAIPSWSLLFKSYIRELESHLRGDSSLTRFSKDGKELKECDIVDRMWCLYIYHIRGST
;
A
#
# COMPACT_ATOMS: atom_id res chain seq x y z
N MET A 1 3.06 38.20 -34.02
CA MET A 1 3.27 36.97 -33.26
C MET A 1 4.34 37.30 -32.25
N ALA A 2 3.93 37.63 -31.03
CA ALA A 2 4.86 37.81 -29.93
C ALA A 2 5.06 36.42 -29.31
N GLY A 3 6.27 35.88 -29.49
CA GLY A 3 6.70 34.62 -28.89
C GLY A 3 7.63 34.90 -27.70
N TRP A 4 8.27 33.84 -27.22
CA TRP A 4 9.13 33.82 -26.04
C TRP A 4 10.11 34.99 -26.03
N ASN A 5 10.03 35.82 -25.00
CA ASN A 5 10.78 37.07 -24.87
C ASN A 5 11.46 37.18 -23.49
N TYR A 6 11.77 36.04 -22.87
CA TYR A 6 12.47 36.02 -21.58
C TYR A 6 14.00 35.92 -21.80
N PRO A 7 14.80 36.86 -21.27
CA PRO A 7 16.21 36.99 -21.66
C PRO A 7 17.15 35.99 -20.98
N GLU A 8 16.79 35.44 -19.83
CA GLU A 8 17.73 34.64 -19.01
C GLU A 8 17.79 33.16 -19.43
N ILE A 9 16.73 32.63 -20.04
CA ILE A 9 16.68 31.23 -20.49
C ILE A 9 15.75 31.10 -21.71
N ALA A 10 16.15 30.27 -22.68
CA ALA A 10 15.30 29.91 -23.80
C ALA A 10 14.17 28.97 -23.38
N LEU A 11 13.02 29.02 -24.05
CA LEU A 11 11.86 28.17 -23.73
C LEU A 11 12.23 26.69 -23.73
N GLU A 12 12.97 26.22 -24.73
CA GLU A 12 13.35 24.80 -24.85
C GLU A 12 14.24 24.35 -23.69
N ASP A 13 15.17 25.19 -23.23
CA ASP A 13 16.05 24.86 -22.13
C ASP A 13 15.32 24.94 -20.79
N PHE A 14 14.34 25.84 -20.66
CA PHE A 14 13.48 25.90 -19.48
C PHE A 14 12.57 24.66 -19.37
N LEU A 15 12.03 24.18 -20.50
CA LEU A 15 11.26 22.92 -20.52
C LEU A 15 12.13 21.71 -20.16
N LYS A 16 13.39 21.66 -20.59
CA LYS A 16 14.34 20.62 -20.13
C LYS A 16 14.60 20.70 -18.63
N ALA A 17 14.71 21.91 -18.07
CA ALA A 17 14.85 22.10 -16.63
C ALA A 17 13.60 21.61 -15.87
N ILE A 18 12.40 21.84 -16.40
CA ILE A 18 11.17 21.31 -15.80
C ILE A 18 11.12 19.78 -15.92
N GLN A 19 11.54 19.21 -17.04
CA GLN A 19 11.63 17.76 -17.20
C GLN A 19 12.59 17.14 -16.17
N GLY A 20 13.78 17.71 -16.00
CA GLY A 20 14.71 17.24 -14.98
C GLY A 20 14.18 17.43 -13.55
N PHE A 21 13.41 18.48 -13.28
CA PHE A 21 12.72 18.66 -12.01
C PHE A 21 11.63 17.59 -11.78
N VAL A 22 10.87 17.24 -12.81
CA VAL A 22 9.91 16.13 -12.77
C VAL A 22 10.61 14.81 -12.44
N ASP A 23 11.75 14.52 -13.08
CA ASP A 23 12.55 13.33 -12.79
C ASP A 23 13.02 13.31 -11.32
N MET A 24 13.43 14.47 -10.78
CA MET A 24 13.79 14.59 -9.36
C MET A 24 12.59 14.36 -8.43
N LEU A 25 11.39 14.84 -8.77
CA LEU A 25 10.17 14.58 -7.99
C LEU A 25 9.81 13.09 -7.97
N ILE A 26 10.00 12.39 -9.10
CA ILE A 26 9.81 10.94 -9.16
C ILE A 26 10.81 10.24 -8.23
N LEU A 27 12.09 10.60 -8.27
CA LEU A 27 13.09 10.03 -7.36
C LEU A 27 12.85 10.38 -5.89
N ALA A 28 12.29 11.57 -5.63
CA ALA A 28 11.92 12.01 -4.29
C ALA A 28 10.79 11.16 -3.71
N SER A 29 10.00 10.44 -4.52
CA SER A 29 8.99 9.47 -4.05
C SER A 29 9.56 8.28 -3.27
N GLY A 30 10.88 8.05 -3.35
CA GLY A 30 11.62 7.15 -2.45
C GLY A 30 12.27 5.94 -3.13
N TYR A 31 11.95 5.66 -4.40
CA TYR A 31 12.50 4.51 -5.13
C TYR A 31 13.05 4.92 -6.50
N GLN A 32 14.10 4.22 -6.91
CA GLN A 32 14.63 4.27 -8.28
C GLN A 32 13.86 3.31 -9.19
N SER A 33 14.04 3.44 -10.50
CA SER A 33 13.46 2.51 -11.49
C SER A 33 13.88 1.05 -11.29
N SER A 34 15.01 0.80 -10.62
CA SER A 34 15.48 -0.53 -10.22
C SER A 34 14.71 -1.14 -9.04
N GLY A 35 13.80 -0.39 -8.39
CA GLY A 35 13.16 -0.77 -7.14
C GLY A 35 14.06 -0.60 -5.90
N SER A 36 15.31 -0.16 -6.09
CA SER A 36 16.19 0.22 -4.97
C SER A 36 15.76 1.55 -4.37
N LEU A 37 16.06 1.76 -3.09
CA LEU A 37 15.76 3.03 -2.43
C LEU A 37 16.55 4.17 -3.09
N ALA A 38 15.87 5.27 -3.38
CA ALA A 38 16.54 6.49 -3.83
C ALA A 38 17.49 6.98 -2.74
N HIS A 39 18.72 7.31 -3.13
CA HIS A 39 19.72 7.85 -2.25
C HIS A 39 19.72 9.39 -2.33
N TRP A 40 19.43 10.02 -1.20
CA TRP A 40 19.42 11.47 -1.04
C TRP A 40 20.37 11.85 0.09
N ASP A 41 21.50 12.45 -0.27
CA ASP A 41 22.42 13.09 0.65
C ASP A 41 22.19 14.61 0.67
N SER A 42 22.84 15.32 1.60
CA SER A 42 22.68 16.77 1.73
C SER A 42 23.03 17.49 0.41
N SER A 43 24.06 17.02 -0.30
CA SER A 43 24.50 17.63 -1.57
C SER A 43 23.43 17.55 -2.67
N ASN A 44 22.86 16.36 -2.90
CA ASN A 44 21.85 16.16 -3.94
C ASN A 44 20.52 16.82 -3.57
N ILE A 45 20.16 16.84 -2.28
CA ILE A 45 19.00 17.59 -1.81
C ILE A 45 19.18 19.09 -2.09
N LYS A 46 20.34 19.68 -1.79
CA LYS A 46 20.62 21.09 -2.10
C LYS A 46 20.47 21.38 -3.58
N LYS A 47 20.99 20.52 -4.46
CA LYS A 47 20.83 20.68 -5.92
C LYS A 47 19.36 20.65 -6.34
N ALA A 48 18.57 19.72 -5.81
CA ALA A 48 17.14 19.66 -6.10
C ALA A 48 16.39 20.92 -5.61
N LEU A 49 16.76 21.44 -4.44
CA LEU A 49 16.21 22.69 -3.91
C LEU A 49 16.64 23.93 -4.71
N GLN A 50 17.87 23.96 -5.24
CA GLN A 50 18.35 25.01 -6.15
C GLN A 50 17.58 24.97 -7.48
N TRP A 51 17.34 23.78 -8.03
CA TRP A 51 16.52 23.61 -9.22
C TRP A 51 15.08 24.09 -8.99
N ALA A 52 14.50 23.73 -7.85
CA ALA A 52 13.18 24.19 -7.47
C ALA A 52 13.12 25.73 -7.33
N LEU A 53 14.16 26.34 -6.74
CA LEU A 53 14.26 27.80 -6.61
C LEU A 53 14.36 28.49 -7.97
N LEU A 54 15.20 27.98 -8.88
CA LEU A 54 15.34 28.51 -10.24
C LEU A 54 13.98 28.54 -10.97
N ILE A 55 13.22 27.45 -10.87
CA ILE A 55 11.89 27.36 -11.49
C ILE A 55 10.92 28.37 -10.87
N GLU A 56 10.90 28.50 -9.55
CA GLU A 56 10.07 29.51 -8.87
C GLU A 56 10.44 30.93 -9.31
N ASP A 57 11.73 31.25 -9.39
CA ASP A 57 12.22 32.59 -9.74
C ASP A 57 11.87 32.95 -11.19
N VAL A 58 12.09 32.05 -12.15
CA VAL A 58 11.74 32.27 -13.57
C VAL A 58 10.23 32.46 -13.73
N ILE A 59 9.40 31.58 -13.17
CA ILE A 59 7.93 31.68 -13.32
C ILE A 59 7.40 32.89 -12.54
N GLY A 60 7.99 33.19 -11.39
CA GLY A 60 7.69 34.39 -10.62
C GLY A 60 7.95 35.66 -11.44
N HIS A 61 9.06 35.72 -12.19
CA HIS A 61 9.37 36.85 -13.07
C HIS A 61 8.37 36.95 -14.23
N LEU A 62 8.10 35.83 -14.91
CA LEU A 62 7.12 35.75 -16.00
C LEU A 62 5.72 36.18 -15.55
N SER A 63 5.35 35.90 -14.30
CA SER A 63 4.01 36.20 -13.76
C SER A 63 3.87 37.60 -13.17
N SER A 64 4.98 38.29 -12.89
CA SER A 64 4.98 39.58 -12.19
C SER A 64 5.09 40.79 -13.12
N HIS A 65 5.59 40.61 -14.35
CA HIS A 65 5.74 41.69 -15.31
C HIS A 65 4.84 41.48 -16.52
N ASP A 66 4.04 42.50 -16.84
CA ASP A 66 3.11 42.47 -17.97
C ASP A 66 3.81 42.24 -19.32
N GLU A 67 5.10 42.60 -19.42
CA GLU A 67 5.93 42.42 -20.61
C GLU A 67 6.17 40.94 -20.98
N TYR A 68 6.03 40.01 -20.03
CA TYR A 68 6.19 38.57 -20.27
C TYR A 68 4.88 37.82 -20.38
N ARG A 69 3.73 38.51 -20.46
CA ARG A 69 2.42 37.86 -20.53
C ARG A 69 2.32 36.87 -21.70
N ASP A 70 2.81 37.24 -22.87
CA ASP A 70 2.81 36.38 -24.05
C ASP A 70 3.77 35.18 -23.87
N SER A 71 4.90 35.39 -23.19
CA SER A 71 5.85 34.31 -22.85
C SER A 71 5.27 33.33 -21.82
N LEU A 72 4.48 33.82 -20.86
CA LEU A 72 3.78 32.99 -19.89
C LEU A 72 2.66 32.17 -20.56
N GLU A 73 1.94 32.75 -21.53
CA GLU A 73 0.93 32.02 -22.30
C GLU A 73 1.56 30.93 -23.17
N GLU A 74 2.66 31.24 -23.86
CA GLU A 74 3.43 30.27 -24.64
C GLU A 74 4.01 29.16 -23.76
N PHE A 75 4.55 29.51 -22.60
CA PHE A 75 5.01 28.55 -21.60
C PHE A 75 3.90 27.58 -21.17
N ASN A 76 2.73 28.11 -20.80
CA ASN A 76 1.60 27.28 -20.38
C ASN A 76 1.16 26.33 -21.49
N LYS A 77 1.17 26.79 -22.75
CA LYS A 77 0.87 25.93 -23.90
C LYS A 77 1.89 24.80 -24.05
N ALA A 78 3.18 25.12 -24.02
CA ALA A 78 4.24 24.12 -24.14
C ALA A 78 4.23 23.12 -22.96
N LEU A 79 3.92 23.59 -21.75
CA LEU A 79 3.76 22.74 -20.58
C LEU A 79 2.58 21.77 -20.74
N CYS A 80 1.44 22.23 -21.28
CA CYS A 80 0.30 21.36 -21.59
C CYS A 80 0.67 20.30 -22.65
N GLU A 81 1.42 20.67 -23.68
CA GLU A 81 1.91 19.71 -24.69
C GLU A 81 2.83 18.65 -24.08
N MET A 82 3.73 19.05 -23.17
CA MET A 82 4.61 18.13 -22.43
C MET A 82 3.82 17.16 -21.55
N ILE A 83 2.81 17.65 -20.80
CA ILE A 83 1.96 16.84 -19.92
C ILE A 83 1.08 15.88 -20.73
N SER A 84 0.67 16.27 -21.95
CA SER A 84 -0.16 15.44 -22.84
C SER A 84 0.59 14.22 -23.40
N ASN A 85 1.91 14.10 -23.18
CA ASN A 85 2.67 12.94 -23.60
C ASN A 85 2.22 11.69 -22.83
N PRO A 86 1.89 10.55 -23.50
CA PRO A 86 1.49 9.31 -22.85
C PRO A 86 2.49 8.76 -21.82
N HIS A 87 3.77 9.16 -21.91
CA HIS A 87 4.84 8.74 -21.01
C HIS A 87 5.03 9.70 -19.82
N PHE A 88 4.28 10.80 -19.75
CA PHE A 88 4.34 11.72 -18.63
C PHE A 88 3.82 11.05 -17.35
N PRO A 89 4.45 11.25 -16.17
CA PRO A 89 4.02 10.62 -14.94
C PRO A 89 2.60 11.01 -14.55
N LYS A 90 1.67 10.04 -14.52
CA LYS A 90 0.26 10.28 -14.21
C LYS A 90 0.03 10.97 -12.85
N GLY A 91 0.90 10.71 -11.88
CA GLY A 91 0.85 11.35 -10.57
C GLY A 91 1.12 12.87 -10.59
N LEU A 92 1.65 13.40 -11.70
CA LEU A 92 2.01 14.80 -11.88
C LEU A 92 1.18 15.49 -12.97
N GLU A 93 0.08 14.89 -13.44
CA GLU A 93 -0.80 15.46 -14.48
C GLU A 93 -1.39 16.84 -14.11
N HIS A 94 -1.40 17.18 -12.82
CA HIS A 94 -1.85 18.47 -12.29
C HIS A 94 -0.76 19.55 -12.25
N LEU A 95 0.40 19.28 -12.84
CA LEU A 95 1.49 20.27 -12.95
C LEU A 95 1.00 21.46 -13.78
N SER A 96 1.26 22.67 -13.29
CA SER A 96 0.87 23.91 -13.95
C SER A 96 1.88 25.00 -13.58
N SER A 97 1.85 26.14 -14.27
CA SER A 97 2.64 27.31 -13.87
C SER A 97 2.39 27.69 -12.41
N LYS A 98 1.13 27.68 -11.94
CA LYS A 98 0.77 27.94 -10.54
C LYS A 98 1.37 26.91 -9.57
N THR A 99 1.41 25.64 -9.96
CA THR A 99 2.03 24.57 -9.18
C THR A 99 3.54 24.79 -9.10
N LEU A 100 4.18 25.09 -10.24
CA LEU A 100 5.62 25.34 -10.36
C LEU A 100 6.08 26.66 -9.70
N MET A 101 5.21 27.67 -9.55
CA MET A 101 5.46 28.85 -8.70
C MET A 101 5.69 28.49 -7.22
N ASN A 102 5.38 27.25 -6.82
CA ASN A 102 5.61 26.69 -5.49
C ASN A 102 6.54 25.46 -5.56
N ALA A 103 7.44 25.38 -6.53
CA ALA A 103 8.31 24.21 -6.75
C ALA A 103 9.14 23.80 -5.53
N ARG A 104 9.57 24.74 -4.67
CA ARG A 104 10.28 24.42 -3.41
C ARG A 104 9.37 23.69 -2.43
N ASN A 105 8.12 24.12 -2.29
CA ASN A 105 7.13 23.41 -1.47
C ASN A 105 6.90 22.00 -2.02
N LEU A 106 6.73 21.86 -3.33
CA LEU A 106 6.51 20.56 -3.97
C LEU A 106 7.68 19.61 -3.75
N MET A 107 8.92 20.07 -3.95
CA MET A 107 10.11 19.24 -3.75
C MET A 107 10.26 18.80 -2.29
N ILE A 108 10.10 19.72 -1.34
CA ILE A 108 10.18 19.42 0.09
C ILE A 108 9.06 18.45 0.50
N GLU A 109 7.85 18.64 0.00
CA GLU A 109 6.72 17.73 0.23
C GLU A 109 7.07 16.32 -0.23
N HIS A 110 7.56 16.15 -1.46
CA HIS A 110 7.93 14.82 -1.98
C HIS A 110 9.07 14.17 -1.18
N LEU A 111 10.11 14.95 -0.85
CA LEU A 111 11.24 14.46 -0.04
C LEU A 111 10.79 14.04 1.37
N ILE A 112 9.83 14.76 1.97
CA ILE A 112 9.34 14.48 3.31
C ILE A 112 8.33 13.36 3.32
N HIS A 113 7.42 13.25 2.36
CA HIS A 113 6.32 12.26 2.37
C HIS A 113 6.69 10.93 1.71
N SER A 114 7.94 10.78 1.25
CA SER A 114 8.51 9.50 0.80
C SER A 114 8.42 8.39 1.87
N LEU A 115 8.19 7.15 1.45
CA LEU A 115 8.06 6.00 2.35
C LEU A 115 9.08 4.91 1.99
N PRO A 116 10.02 4.53 2.89
CA PRO A 116 10.20 5.03 4.27
C PRO A 116 11.07 6.30 4.36
N LEU A 117 10.72 7.23 5.26
CA LEU A 117 11.58 8.36 5.63
C LEU A 117 12.61 7.88 6.65
N ARG A 118 13.85 7.69 6.19
CA ARG A 118 14.96 7.21 7.01
C ARG A 118 15.57 8.35 7.82
N ASP A 119 16.14 8.02 8.97
CA ASP A 119 16.87 8.98 9.82
C ASP A 119 18.01 9.68 9.06
N SER A 120 18.79 8.93 8.26
CA SER A 120 19.85 9.50 7.42
C SER A 120 19.34 10.50 6.39
N HIS A 121 18.21 10.20 5.75
CA HIS A 121 17.54 11.09 4.80
C HIS A 121 17.00 12.35 5.50
N LEU A 122 16.35 12.18 6.66
CA LEU A 122 15.83 13.29 7.43
C LEU A 122 16.95 14.24 7.88
N ARG A 123 18.07 13.70 8.38
CA ARG A 123 19.26 14.50 8.73
C ARG A 123 19.81 15.25 7.53
N ALA A 124 19.93 14.57 6.38
CA ALA A 124 20.40 15.17 5.13
C ALA A 124 19.49 16.31 4.66
N LEU A 125 18.17 16.13 4.76
CA LEU A 125 17.18 17.14 4.39
C LEU A 125 17.24 18.36 5.31
N VAL A 126 17.27 18.14 6.63
CA VAL A 126 17.36 19.25 7.60
C VAL A 126 18.68 20.01 7.43
N ALA A 127 19.80 19.31 7.26
CA ALA A 127 21.09 19.95 6.99
C ALA A 127 21.06 20.79 5.69
N ALA A 128 20.59 20.20 4.59
CA ALA A 128 20.51 20.89 3.30
C ALA A 128 19.64 22.15 3.36
N THR A 129 18.49 22.08 4.03
CA THR A 129 17.53 23.21 4.11
C THR A 129 18.06 24.36 4.96
N VAL A 130 18.75 24.07 6.07
CA VAL A 130 19.43 25.07 6.90
C VAL A 130 20.61 25.71 6.14
N GLU A 131 21.39 24.91 5.43
CA GLU A 131 22.51 25.42 4.62
C GLU A 131 22.01 26.34 3.49
N MET A 132 20.92 25.96 2.79
CA MET A 132 20.31 26.77 1.74
C MET A 132 19.81 28.13 2.26
N ASP A 133 19.24 28.17 3.47
CA ASP A 133 18.80 29.43 4.10
C ASP A 133 19.97 30.30 4.56
N SER A 134 21.07 29.68 4.98
CA SER A 134 22.30 30.37 5.39
C SER A 134 22.99 31.04 4.22
N HIS A 135 23.07 30.36 3.06
CA HIS A 135 23.59 30.95 1.82
C HIS A 135 22.76 32.15 1.35
N LYS A 136 21.43 32.07 1.41
CA LYS A 136 20.55 33.19 1.05
C LYS A 136 20.72 34.39 1.99
N HIS A 137 20.98 34.17 3.28
CA HIS A 137 21.28 35.26 4.23
C HIS A 137 22.63 35.91 3.94
N LEU A 138 23.66 35.11 3.59
CA LEU A 138 24.98 35.61 3.20
C LEU A 138 24.91 36.42 1.90
N GLU A 139 24.18 35.98 0.88
CA GLU A 139 23.98 36.74 -0.36
C GLU A 139 23.24 38.06 -0.12
N LYS A 140 22.20 38.07 0.73
CA LYS A 140 21.52 39.30 1.12
C LYS A 140 22.41 40.26 1.92
N LEU A 141 23.30 39.73 2.77
CA LEU A 141 24.28 40.53 3.52
C LEU A 141 25.33 41.14 2.58
N LEU A 142 25.88 40.35 1.66
CA LEU A 142 26.85 40.80 0.66
C LEU A 142 26.26 41.85 -0.30
N GLN A 143 25.00 41.69 -0.72
CA GLN A 143 24.30 42.72 -1.50
C GLN A 143 24.06 44.02 -0.71
N LYS A 144 23.77 43.93 0.60
CA LYS A 144 23.65 45.09 1.49
C LYS A 144 24.99 45.80 1.72
N GLU A 145 26.09 45.07 1.77
CA GLU A 145 27.44 45.63 1.93
C GLU A 145 27.91 46.38 0.66
N SER A 146 27.51 45.93 -0.53
CA SER A 146 27.78 46.66 -1.79
C SER A 146 27.02 47.99 -1.93
N ARG A 147 26.00 48.24 -1.07
CA ARG A 147 25.15 49.44 -1.10
C ARG A 147 25.42 50.43 0.04
N LYS A 148 26.43 50.20 0.88
CA LYS A 148 26.78 51.12 1.98
C LYS A 148 28.04 51.92 1.67
N ASP A 149 27.88 52.91 0.79
CA ASP A 149 28.41 54.24 1.05
C ASP A 149 27.23 55.15 1.41
N ALA A 150 27.43 55.98 2.42
CA ALA A 150 26.50 56.91 3.07
C ALA A 150 25.64 56.35 4.25
N PHE A 151 26.19 56.64 5.44
CA PHE A 151 25.53 56.96 6.71
C PHE A 151 24.93 55.85 7.59
N ASP A 152 25.79 55.54 8.57
CA ASP A 152 25.54 55.47 10.02
C ASP A 152 24.96 54.19 10.64
N SER A 153 25.62 53.85 11.74
CA SER A 153 25.57 52.58 12.44
C SER A 153 24.52 52.56 13.54
N SER A 154 24.10 51.33 13.82
CA SER A 154 23.75 50.81 15.14
C SER A 154 22.25 50.82 15.49
N ARG A 155 21.84 49.65 16.03
CA ARG A 155 20.51 49.22 16.49
C ARG A 155 19.57 48.65 15.43
N GLN A 156 19.69 47.35 15.16
CA GLN A 156 18.58 46.44 14.88
C GLN A 156 19.13 45.00 14.82
N LEU A 157 19.41 44.41 15.98
CA LEU A 157 19.76 42.98 16.09
C LEU A 157 18.84 42.21 17.04
N PHE A 158 17.80 42.84 17.60
CA PHE A 158 16.81 42.18 18.43
C PHE A 158 15.50 42.94 18.33
N GLU A 159 14.66 42.57 17.37
CA GLU A 159 13.19 42.71 17.41
C GLU A 159 12.63 42.35 16.03
N GLU A 160 12.27 41.08 15.86
CA GLU A 160 11.21 40.66 14.93
C GLU A 160 10.73 39.28 15.38
N SER A 161 10.12 39.26 16.56
CA SER A 161 9.18 38.21 16.97
C SER A 161 7.84 38.90 17.19
N SER A 162 6.79 38.27 16.67
CA SER A 162 5.36 38.59 16.77
C SER A 162 4.77 39.55 15.72
N ASN A 163 3.84 38.97 14.97
CA ASN A 163 2.72 39.59 14.23
C ASN A 163 2.99 40.13 12.82
N THR A 164 2.79 39.31 11.78
CA THR A 164 1.87 39.66 10.67
C THR A 164 1.52 38.42 9.83
N GLU A 165 0.23 38.05 9.79
CA GLU A 165 -0.35 37.44 8.59
C GLU A 165 -0.46 38.54 7.52
N ALA A 166 0.35 38.47 6.46
CA ALA A 166 0.04 38.97 5.12
C ALA A 166 1.27 38.86 4.20
N ASN A 167 1.09 38.11 3.11
CA ASN A 167 1.58 38.38 1.76
C ASN A 167 3.11 38.41 1.47
N SER A 168 3.52 37.40 0.70
CA SER A 168 4.52 37.46 -0.38
C SER A 168 5.94 37.97 -0.06
N ALA A 169 6.64 37.30 0.85
CA ALA A 169 8.10 37.30 0.86
C ALA A 169 8.61 35.87 1.03
N THR A 170 9.55 35.47 0.17
CA THR A 170 10.05 34.09 -0.01
C THR A 170 10.27 33.36 1.32
N CYS A 171 9.38 32.40 1.63
CA CYS A 171 9.49 31.54 2.79
C CYS A 171 10.81 30.76 2.77
N SER A 172 11.47 30.63 3.93
CA SER A 172 12.74 29.92 4.07
C SER A 172 12.56 28.41 3.87
N PHE A 173 13.58 27.72 3.37
CA PHE A 173 13.55 26.27 3.17
C PHE A 173 13.31 25.53 4.49
N SER A 174 13.90 26.00 5.59
CA SER A 174 13.74 25.43 6.93
C SER A 174 12.31 25.58 7.44
N PHE A 175 11.64 26.70 7.17
CA PHE A 175 10.24 26.88 7.57
C PHE A 175 9.32 25.91 6.82
N ILE A 176 9.48 25.81 5.49
CA ILE A 176 8.70 24.88 4.67
C ILE A 176 8.91 23.45 5.17
N THR A 177 10.16 23.08 5.44
CA THR A 177 10.54 21.75 5.97
C THR A 177 9.89 21.48 7.32
N ALA A 178 9.94 22.42 8.27
CA ALA A 178 9.30 22.28 9.58
C ALA A 178 7.78 22.08 9.47
N ARG A 179 7.12 22.87 8.60
CA ARG A 179 5.68 22.76 8.35
C ARG A 179 5.29 21.40 7.76
N GLU A 180 6.01 20.93 6.75
CA GLU A 180 5.72 19.64 6.13
C GLU A 180 6.06 18.45 7.04
N LEU A 181 7.12 18.55 7.86
CA LEU A 181 7.41 17.56 8.91
C LEU A 181 6.30 17.50 9.96
N GLN A 182 5.76 18.65 10.38
CA GLN A 182 4.64 18.72 11.29
C GLN A 182 3.39 18.06 10.69
N ARG A 183 3.07 18.34 9.42
CA ARG A 183 1.96 17.68 8.71
C ARG A 183 2.12 16.17 8.65
N ARG A 184 3.33 15.69 8.30
CA ARG A 184 3.64 14.26 8.31
C ARG A 184 3.49 13.67 9.71
N LEU A 185 3.99 14.35 10.75
CA LEU A 185 3.91 13.88 12.14
C LEU A 185 2.46 13.79 12.61
N LEU A 186 1.63 14.77 12.29
CA LEU A 186 0.19 14.74 12.58
C LEU A 186 -0.51 13.57 11.87
N GLY A 187 -0.18 13.31 10.60
CA GLY A 187 -0.69 12.16 9.85
C GLY A 187 -0.25 10.82 10.43
N VAL A 188 1.02 10.69 10.84
CA VAL A 188 1.53 9.47 11.48
C VAL A 188 0.91 9.28 12.87
N SER A 189 0.72 10.36 13.63
CA SER A 189 0.10 10.32 14.95
C SER A 189 -1.38 9.93 14.88
N SER A 190 -2.13 10.42 13.89
CA SER A 190 -3.53 10.03 13.70
C SER A 190 -3.64 8.55 13.31
N VAL A 191 -2.82 8.08 12.37
CA VAL A 191 -2.76 6.66 12.00
C VAL A 191 -2.37 5.79 13.20
N SER A 192 -1.37 6.21 13.99
CA SER A 192 -0.96 5.50 15.20
C SER A 192 -2.03 5.49 16.28
N ALA A 193 -2.77 6.60 16.45
CA ALA A 193 -3.90 6.66 17.37
C ALA A 193 -5.05 5.75 16.92
N THR A 194 -5.38 5.74 15.63
CA THR A 194 -6.35 4.81 15.05
C THR A 194 -5.89 3.36 15.19
N GLU A 195 -4.62 3.07 14.97
CA GLU A 195 -4.02 1.74 15.14
C GLU A 195 -4.06 1.29 16.61
N LYS A 196 -3.72 2.18 17.56
CA LYS A 196 -3.86 1.92 19.00
C LYS A 196 -5.32 1.69 19.39
N LEU A 197 -6.24 2.51 18.90
CA LEU A 197 -7.67 2.33 19.13
C LEU A 197 -8.17 1.02 18.54
N LEU A 198 -7.75 0.67 17.32
CA LEU A 198 -8.10 -0.59 16.67
C LEU A 198 -7.52 -1.77 17.43
N ASN A 199 -6.30 -1.67 17.95
CA ASN A 199 -5.68 -2.69 18.80
C ASN A 199 -6.41 -2.80 20.14
N ILE A 200 -6.81 -1.70 20.77
CA ILE A 200 -7.61 -1.71 22.01
C ILE A 200 -8.99 -2.33 21.76
N LEU A 201 -9.65 -1.95 20.66
CA LEU A 201 -10.94 -2.52 20.26
C LEU A 201 -10.81 -4.00 19.92
N SER A 202 -9.78 -4.38 19.17
CA SER A 202 -9.45 -5.78 18.85
C SER A 202 -9.17 -6.58 20.11
N HIS A 203 -8.39 -6.02 21.04
CA HIS A 203 -8.08 -6.65 22.33
C HIS A 203 -9.31 -6.71 23.24
N SER A 204 -10.18 -5.71 23.20
CA SER A 204 -11.43 -5.71 23.95
C SER A 204 -12.43 -6.72 23.38
N VAL A 205 -12.51 -6.85 22.05
CA VAL A 205 -13.26 -7.93 21.39
C VAL A 205 -12.65 -9.30 21.72
N TYR A 206 -11.32 -9.40 21.77
CA TYR A 206 -10.59 -10.60 22.19
C TYR A 206 -10.85 -10.96 23.67
N CYS A 207 -10.87 -9.97 24.57
CA CYS A 207 -11.13 -10.18 26.00
C CYS A 207 -12.60 -10.43 26.30
N LEU A 208 -13.52 -9.74 25.61
CA LEU A 208 -14.94 -10.10 25.58
C LEU A 208 -15.13 -11.52 25.06
N SER A 209 -14.21 -12.00 24.20
CA SER A 209 -14.20 -13.39 23.76
C SER A 209 -13.50 -14.41 24.66
N LEU A 210 -12.83 -13.95 25.72
CA LEU A 210 -12.25 -14.79 26.78
C LEU A 210 -13.12 -14.84 28.04
N SER A 211 -14.01 -13.85 28.26
CA SER A 211 -15.06 -13.96 29.27
C SER A 211 -16.11 -14.97 28.81
N GLU A 212 -15.90 -16.22 29.23
CA GLU A 212 -16.70 -17.45 29.05
C GLU A 212 -18.03 -17.32 28.27
N PRO A 213 -18.11 -18.01 27.13
CA PRO A 213 -18.95 -19.20 27.10
C PRO A 213 -18.23 -20.39 26.45
N GLY A 214 -17.18 -20.89 27.11
CA GLY A 214 -16.45 -22.12 26.72
C GLY A 214 -17.06 -23.41 27.27
N LYS A 215 -18.38 -23.50 27.49
CA LYS A 215 -19.01 -24.74 28.00
C LYS A 215 -19.66 -25.62 26.93
N ASN A 216 -19.65 -25.21 25.65
CA ASN A 216 -20.38 -25.96 24.63
C ASN A 216 -19.51 -26.71 23.61
N LEU A 217 -18.21 -26.41 23.48
CA LEU A 217 -17.30 -27.30 22.75
C LEU A 217 -16.51 -28.09 23.81
N PRO A 218 -16.70 -29.42 23.92
CA PRO A 218 -16.13 -30.18 25.03
C PRO A 218 -14.62 -30.02 25.06
N ASP A 219 -14.12 -29.46 26.16
CA ASP A 219 -12.73 -29.51 26.53
C ASP A 219 -12.32 -31.00 26.64
N GLY A 220 -11.52 -31.44 25.67
CA GLY A 220 -10.86 -32.73 25.71
C GLY A 220 -10.94 -33.48 24.39
N VAL A 221 -9.86 -33.43 23.60
CA VAL A 221 -9.29 -34.50 22.72
C VAL A 221 -10.31 -35.45 22.03
N ALA A 222 -11.52 -35.02 21.72
CA ALA A 222 -12.59 -35.88 21.27
C ALA A 222 -12.84 -35.66 19.78
N ASN A 223 -12.05 -36.37 18.97
CA ASN A 223 -12.30 -36.74 17.58
C ASN A 223 -12.83 -35.62 16.65
N ILE A 224 -11.96 -35.08 15.80
CA ILE A 224 -12.33 -34.25 14.64
C ILE A 224 -13.41 -34.96 13.77
N GLY A 225 -13.42 -36.31 13.76
CA GLY A 225 -14.50 -37.13 13.17
C GLY A 225 -15.91 -36.86 13.69
N ALA A 226 -16.07 -36.34 14.91
CA ALA A 226 -17.36 -36.03 15.50
C ALA A 226 -18.00 -34.75 14.90
N LEU A 227 -17.22 -33.86 14.29
CA LEU A 227 -17.71 -32.62 13.65
C LEU A 227 -18.74 -32.91 12.54
N MET A 228 -18.53 -33.99 11.77
CA MET A 228 -19.43 -34.43 10.70
C MET A 228 -20.82 -34.85 11.20
N TYR A 229 -20.90 -35.30 12.45
CA TYR A 229 -22.11 -35.81 13.08
C TYR A 229 -22.63 -34.87 14.18
N SER A 230 -21.96 -33.74 14.41
CA SER A 230 -22.32 -32.79 15.44
C SER A 230 -23.54 -31.96 15.02
N GLU A 231 -24.65 -32.15 15.72
CA GLU A 231 -25.85 -31.31 15.63
C GLU A 231 -25.72 -30.01 16.43
N MET A 232 -24.56 -29.74 17.02
CA MET A 232 -24.29 -28.50 17.74
C MET A 232 -24.41 -27.30 16.79
N LEU A 233 -25.24 -26.34 17.19
CA LEU A 233 -25.34 -25.05 16.53
C LEU A 233 -24.09 -24.23 16.79
N VAL A 234 -23.55 -23.61 15.75
CA VAL A 234 -22.55 -22.54 15.89
C VAL A 234 -23.24 -21.38 16.57
N ASP A 235 -22.83 -21.06 17.79
CA ASP A 235 -23.42 -19.97 18.55
C ASP A 235 -23.01 -18.59 17.96
N PRO A 236 -23.76 -17.52 18.27
CA PRO A 236 -23.50 -16.19 17.71
C PRO A 236 -22.11 -15.65 18.02
N PHE A 237 -21.56 -16.05 19.16
CA PHE A 237 -20.27 -15.58 19.63
C PHE A 237 -19.14 -16.27 18.87
N THR A 238 -19.17 -17.59 18.74
CA THR A 238 -18.22 -18.34 17.91
C THR A 238 -18.27 -17.84 16.46
N TRP A 239 -19.47 -17.60 15.90
CA TRP A 239 -19.62 -16.95 14.60
C TRP A 239 -18.92 -15.59 14.50
N SER A 240 -19.17 -14.71 15.48
CA SER A 240 -18.57 -13.38 15.53
C SER A 240 -17.05 -13.43 15.63
N HIS A 241 -16.53 -14.43 16.35
CA HIS A 241 -15.11 -14.67 16.52
C HIS A 241 -14.46 -15.10 15.20
N MET A 242 -15.03 -16.12 14.51
CA MET A 242 -14.54 -16.53 13.19
C MET A 242 -14.56 -15.36 12.20
N ARG A 243 -15.65 -14.58 12.18
CA ARG A 243 -15.74 -13.39 11.32
C ARG A 243 -14.65 -12.36 11.64
N SER A 244 -14.47 -12.00 12.90
CA SER A 244 -13.46 -11.03 13.33
C SER A 244 -12.03 -11.50 13.00
N ARG A 245 -11.71 -12.77 13.30
CA ARG A 245 -10.40 -13.38 13.05
C ARG A 245 -10.05 -13.44 11.57
N ASN A 246 -11.02 -13.68 10.70
CA ASN A 246 -10.78 -13.72 9.27
C ASN A 246 -10.76 -12.31 8.64
N LEU A 247 -11.53 -11.35 9.17
CA LEU A 247 -11.46 -9.95 8.77
C LEU A 247 -10.14 -9.29 9.18
N SER A 248 -9.56 -9.66 10.32
CA SER A 248 -8.29 -9.08 10.76
C SER A 248 -7.16 -9.38 9.77
N TYR A 249 -7.18 -10.55 9.11
CA TYR A 249 -6.23 -10.86 8.03
C TYR A 249 -6.32 -9.86 6.87
N PHE A 250 -7.54 -9.47 6.46
CA PHE A 250 -7.72 -8.47 5.40
C PHE A 250 -7.28 -7.07 5.79
N LEU A 251 -7.42 -6.73 7.06
CA LEU A 251 -7.12 -5.40 7.59
C LEU A 251 -5.68 -5.28 8.09
N ASP A 252 -4.94 -6.39 8.09
CA ASP A 252 -3.55 -6.41 8.53
C ASP A 252 -2.65 -5.63 7.54
N LYS A 253 -1.73 -4.86 8.11
CA LYS A 253 -0.84 -3.97 7.37
C LYS A 253 0.11 -4.73 6.44
N ARG A 254 0.60 -5.91 6.83
CA ARG A 254 1.42 -6.77 5.96
C ARG A 254 0.57 -7.26 4.80
N THR A 255 -0.65 -7.74 5.07
CA THR A 255 -1.53 -8.24 4.01
C THR A 255 -1.92 -7.16 3.02
N ILE A 256 -2.29 -5.95 3.47
CA ILE A 256 -2.60 -4.81 2.59
C ILE A 256 -1.43 -4.47 1.67
N ARG A 257 -0.20 -4.46 2.21
CA ARG A 257 1.02 -4.23 1.40
C ARG A 257 1.24 -5.35 0.38
N MET A 258 1.01 -6.60 0.77
CA MET A 258 1.12 -7.74 -0.14
C MET A 258 0.09 -7.68 -1.26
N VAL A 259 -1.15 -7.27 -0.99
CA VAL A 259 -2.17 -7.06 -2.03
C VAL A 259 -1.74 -5.97 -3.02
N SER A 260 -1.20 -4.85 -2.54
CA SER A 260 -0.67 -3.81 -3.42
C SER A 260 0.49 -4.31 -4.28
N GLY A 261 1.44 -5.04 -3.68
CA GLY A 261 2.57 -5.64 -4.41
C GLY A 261 2.11 -6.68 -5.44
N ALA A 262 1.18 -7.54 -5.07
CA ALA A 262 0.58 -8.52 -5.97
C ALA A 262 -0.20 -7.84 -7.11
N SER A 263 -0.91 -6.75 -6.83
CA SER A 263 -1.61 -5.95 -7.85
C SER A 263 -0.65 -5.37 -8.88
N LEU A 264 0.50 -4.86 -8.44
CA LEU A 264 1.56 -4.37 -9.32
C LEU A 264 2.12 -5.50 -10.20
N LEU A 265 2.42 -6.65 -9.59
CA LEU A 265 2.90 -7.84 -10.30
C LEU A 265 1.89 -8.33 -11.36
N PHE A 266 0.59 -8.31 -11.01
CA PHE A 266 -0.49 -8.74 -11.89
C PHE A 266 -0.85 -7.68 -12.95
N SER A 267 -0.39 -6.43 -12.79
CA SER A 267 -0.54 -5.38 -13.80
C SER A 267 0.53 -5.44 -14.90
N ALA A 268 1.66 -6.12 -14.67
CA ALA A 268 2.71 -6.30 -15.68
C ALA A 268 2.25 -7.19 -16.87
N PRO A 269 2.90 -7.10 -18.06
CA PRO A 269 2.64 -8.01 -19.18
C PRO A 269 2.78 -9.49 -18.79
N GLU A 270 2.05 -10.40 -19.46
CA GLU A 270 2.02 -11.83 -19.12
C GLU A 270 3.43 -12.46 -19.14
N ASP A 271 4.28 -12.11 -20.12
CA ASP A 271 5.65 -12.64 -20.25
C ASP A 271 6.55 -12.25 -19.05
N GLN A 272 6.44 -11.00 -18.61
CA GLN A 272 7.20 -10.50 -17.45
C GLN A 272 6.72 -11.18 -16.16
N CYS A 273 5.41 -11.40 -16.05
CA CYS A 273 4.81 -12.06 -14.89
C CYS A 273 5.24 -13.54 -14.82
N ALA A 274 5.23 -14.25 -15.95
CA ALA A 274 5.72 -15.62 -16.05
C ALA A 274 7.20 -15.73 -15.66
N SER A 275 8.03 -14.78 -16.09
CA SER A 275 9.45 -14.73 -15.68
C SER A 275 9.61 -14.55 -14.17
N VAL A 276 8.78 -13.73 -13.52
CA VAL A 276 8.83 -13.55 -12.06
C VAL A 276 8.39 -14.81 -11.34
N PHE A 277 7.33 -15.49 -11.82
CA PHE A 277 6.88 -16.76 -11.25
C PHE A 277 7.94 -17.86 -11.35
N GLY A 278 8.62 -17.97 -12.50
CA GLY A 278 9.74 -18.91 -12.65
C GLY A 278 10.90 -18.63 -11.71
N ARG A 279 11.17 -17.35 -11.39
CA ARG A 279 12.19 -17.00 -10.39
C ARG A 279 11.74 -17.30 -8.96
N LEU A 280 10.46 -17.06 -8.63
CA LEU A 280 9.89 -17.41 -7.32
C LEU A 280 9.97 -18.91 -7.06
N SER A 281 9.76 -19.76 -8.06
CA SER A 281 9.90 -21.21 -7.89
C SER A 281 11.33 -21.69 -7.61
N ILE A 282 12.35 -20.90 -8.00
CA ILE A 282 13.76 -21.25 -7.78
C ILE A 282 14.26 -20.73 -6.42
N LEU A 283 13.67 -19.65 -5.90
CA LEU A 283 14.12 -18.98 -4.67
C LEU A 283 13.51 -19.53 -3.38
N THR A 284 12.55 -20.46 -3.48
CA THR A 284 11.73 -20.94 -2.35
C THR A 284 12.20 -22.30 -1.85
N ASP A 285 13.43 -22.32 -1.32
CA ASP A 285 14.05 -23.54 -0.79
C ASP A 285 13.49 -23.94 0.59
N ASP A 286 12.94 -22.99 1.37
CA ASP A 286 12.29 -23.26 2.66
C ASP A 286 10.76 -23.12 2.60
N ASP A 287 10.06 -23.77 3.54
CA ASP A 287 8.60 -23.76 3.62
C ASP A 287 8.03 -22.37 3.91
N ALA A 288 8.77 -21.50 4.60
CA ALA A 288 8.29 -20.19 5.03
C ALA A 288 8.21 -19.24 3.84
N THR A 289 9.31 -19.10 3.11
CA THR A 289 9.44 -18.32 1.88
C THR A 289 8.51 -18.87 0.80
N PHE A 290 8.35 -20.19 0.72
CA PHE A 290 7.37 -20.81 -0.16
C PHE A 290 5.93 -20.42 0.21
N SER A 291 5.57 -20.48 1.50
CA SER A 291 4.24 -20.10 1.96
C SER A 291 3.93 -18.63 1.66
N GLU A 292 4.89 -17.72 1.87
CA GLU A 292 4.73 -16.30 1.54
C GLU A 292 4.57 -16.07 0.03
N ALA A 293 5.29 -16.83 -0.79
CA ALA A 293 5.17 -16.72 -2.23
C ALA A 293 3.80 -17.23 -2.72
N VAL A 294 3.29 -18.35 -2.17
CA VAL A 294 1.94 -18.84 -2.45
C VAL A 294 0.88 -17.83 -1.99
N GLU A 295 1.04 -17.26 -0.79
CA GLU A 295 0.18 -16.21 -0.25
C GLU A 295 0.11 -15.01 -1.21
N LEU A 296 1.27 -14.53 -1.68
CA LEU A 296 1.37 -13.42 -2.63
C LEU A 296 0.65 -13.69 -3.95
N LEU A 297 0.80 -14.90 -4.51
CA LEU A 297 0.14 -15.29 -5.76
C LEU A 297 -1.39 -15.37 -5.60
N LEU A 298 -1.86 -15.97 -4.52
CA LEU A 298 -3.29 -16.05 -4.21
C LEU A 298 -3.90 -14.66 -3.97
N LEU A 299 -3.18 -13.76 -3.27
CA LEU A 299 -3.60 -12.38 -3.09
C LEU A 299 -3.68 -11.64 -4.44
N GLY A 300 -2.78 -11.92 -5.36
CA GLY A 300 -2.84 -11.37 -6.73
C GLY A 300 -4.12 -11.77 -7.47
N CYS A 301 -4.51 -13.05 -7.41
CA CYS A 301 -5.76 -13.53 -7.98
C CYS A 301 -7.01 -12.87 -7.37
N ALA A 302 -6.91 -12.40 -6.13
CA ALA A 302 -8.03 -11.84 -5.40
C ALA A 302 -8.03 -10.32 -5.26
N ALA A 303 -6.95 -9.65 -5.64
CA ALA A 303 -6.78 -8.21 -5.46
C ALA A 303 -7.95 -7.40 -6.07
N ARG A 304 -8.46 -7.83 -7.24
CA ARG A 304 -9.61 -7.21 -7.91
C ARG A 304 -10.92 -7.36 -7.14
N LYS A 305 -11.03 -8.39 -6.30
CA LYS A 305 -12.23 -8.70 -5.50
C LYS A 305 -12.10 -8.23 -4.05
N TRP A 306 -10.95 -7.67 -3.66
CA TRP A 306 -10.62 -7.36 -2.26
C TRP A 306 -11.69 -6.56 -1.53
N GLU A 307 -12.14 -5.45 -2.12
CA GLU A 307 -13.15 -4.58 -1.51
C GLU A 307 -14.52 -5.26 -1.41
N VAL A 308 -14.92 -6.00 -2.45
CA VAL A 308 -16.18 -6.74 -2.48
C VAL A 308 -16.19 -7.83 -1.41
N LEU A 309 -15.06 -8.51 -1.22
CA LEU A 309 -14.89 -9.54 -0.19
C LEU A 309 -15.02 -8.96 1.21
N ILE A 310 -14.33 -7.86 1.51
CA ILE A 310 -14.41 -7.20 2.83
C ILE A 310 -15.85 -6.77 3.10
N LYS A 311 -16.51 -6.13 2.12
CA LYS A 311 -17.92 -5.73 2.25
C LYS A 311 -18.83 -6.92 2.53
N HIS A 312 -18.68 -8.01 1.78
CA HIS A 312 -19.47 -9.25 1.96
C HIS A 312 -19.32 -9.84 3.37
N PHE A 313 -18.10 -10.00 3.85
CA PHE A 313 -17.85 -10.54 5.18
C PHE A 313 -18.34 -9.62 6.30
N MET A 314 -18.27 -8.29 6.10
CA MET A 314 -18.82 -7.31 7.04
C MET A 314 -20.36 -7.32 7.06
N SER A 315 -21.01 -7.49 5.92
CA SER A 315 -22.48 -7.48 5.79
C SER A 315 -23.14 -8.82 6.16
N THR A 316 -22.36 -9.91 6.24
CA THR A 316 -22.92 -11.22 6.55
C THR A 316 -23.46 -11.25 7.99
N SER A 317 -24.78 -11.42 8.12
CA SER A 317 -25.47 -11.59 9.39
C SER A 317 -25.39 -13.03 9.90
N TYR A 318 -25.45 -13.19 11.22
CA TYR A 318 -25.52 -14.49 11.87
C TYR A 318 -26.82 -15.21 11.49
N GLU A 319 -26.70 -16.47 11.07
CA GLU A 319 -27.80 -17.40 10.95
C GLU A 319 -27.40 -18.71 11.63
N PRO A 320 -28.26 -19.28 12.48
CA PRO A 320 -27.98 -20.54 13.15
C PRO A 320 -27.71 -21.65 12.12
N VAL A 321 -26.51 -22.23 12.18
CA VAL A 321 -26.10 -23.35 11.34
C VAL A 321 -25.43 -24.41 12.22
N THR A 322 -25.75 -25.68 11.99
CA THR A 322 -25.08 -26.78 12.68
C THR A 322 -23.74 -27.08 12.02
N LEU A 323 -22.76 -27.53 12.81
CA LEU A 323 -21.44 -27.91 12.28
C LEU A 323 -21.55 -29.03 11.24
N SER A 324 -22.43 -30.01 11.45
CA SER A 324 -22.70 -31.06 10.47
C SER A 324 -23.23 -30.50 9.15
N LYS A 325 -24.18 -29.54 9.18
CA LYS A 325 -24.72 -28.91 7.98
C LYS A 325 -23.64 -28.14 7.22
N LEU A 326 -22.84 -27.35 7.96
CA LEU A 326 -21.74 -26.57 7.40
C LEU A 326 -20.72 -27.47 6.69
N CYS A 327 -20.28 -28.56 7.34
CA CYS A 327 -19.35 -29.53 6.73
C CYS A 327 -19.95 -30.21 5.50
N LYS A 328 -21.20 -30.70 5.59
CA LYS A 328 -21.89 -31.38 4.48
C LYS A 328 -22.03 -30.48 3.26
N GLU A 329 -22.46 -29.23 3.44
CA GLU A 329 -22.64 -28.31 2.33
C GLU A 329 -21.31 -27.94 1.66
N VAL A 330 -20.24 -27.74 2.44
CA VAL A 330 -18.91 -27.47 1.89
C VAL A 330 -18.36 -28.67 1.12
N LEU A 331 -18.48 -29.89 1.66
CA LEU A 331 -18.02 -31.10 0.97
C LEU A 331 -18.83 -31.38 -0.31
N ASN A 332 -20.12 -31.03 -0.32
CA ASN A 332 -20.95 -31.10 -1.52
C ASN A 332 -20.52 -30.13 -2.63
N LEU A 333 -19.64 -29.15 -2.36
CA LEU A 333 -19.05 -28.32 -3.42
C LEU A 333 -18.22 -29.16 -4.42
N MET A 334 -17.67 -30.31 -3.99
CA MET A 334 -16.96 -31.25 -4.87
C MET A 334 -17.86 -31.85 -5.96
N ALA A 335 -19.17 -31.97 -5.69
CA ALA A 335 -20.16 -32.48 -6.62
C ALA A 335 -20.65 -31.42 -7.63
N GLY A 336 -20.05 -30.22 -7.64
CA GLY A 336 -20.37 -29.17 -8.61
C GLY A 336 -21.57 -28.29 -8.22
N HIS A 337 -22.04 -28.34 -6.98
CA HIS A 337 -23.19 -27.57 -6.49
C HIS A 337 -22.83 -26.15 -6.01
N CYS A 338 -21.80 -25.52 -6.58
CA CYS A 338 -21.45 -24.14 -6.24
C CYS A 338 -22.53 -23.19 -6.79
N LYS A 339 -23.18 -22.43 -5.89
CA LYS A 339 -24.30 -21.53 -6.25
C LYS A 339 -23.90 -20.07 -6.46
N ASN A 340 -22.63 -19.69 -6.24
CA ASN A 340 -22.22 -18.28 -6.20
C ASN A 340 -21.85 -17.69 -7.59
N ILE A 341 -22.34 -16.47 -7.84
CA ILE A 341 -22.04 -15.52 -8.93
C ILE A 341 -20.53 -15.32 -9.17
N CYS A 342 -19.69 -15.33 -8.11
CA CYS A 342 -18.24 -15.09 -8.21
C CYS A 342 -17.45 -16.28 -8.76
N CYS A 343 -18.10 -17.44 -8.93
CA CYS A 343 -17.52 -18.66 -9.49
C CYS A 343 -17.79 -18.85 -10.99
N LYS A 344 -18.40 -17.85 -11.67
CA LYS A 344 -18.51 -17.88 -13.13
C LYS A 344 -17.11 -17.72 -13.74
N ASP A 345 -16.70 -18.73 -14.49
CA ASP A 345 -15.46 -18.80 -15.30
C ASP A 345 -15.17 -17.55 -16.16
N ASN A 346 -16.18 -16.72 -16.40
CA ASN A 346 -16.15 -15.55 -17.27
C ASN A 346 -15.59 -14.27 -16.60
N MET A 347 -15.42 -14.23 -15.26
CA MET A 347 -14.88 -13.04 -14.57
C MET A 347 -13.37 -13.10 -14.27
N MET A 348 -12.72 -14.26 -14.38
CA MET A 348 -11.27 -14.38 -14.18
C MET A 348 -10.51 -14.01 -15.45
N SER A 349 -9.44 -13.23 -15.30
CA SER A 349 -8.56 -12.94 -16.43
C SER A 349 -7.78 -14.20 -16.87
N SER A 350 -7.31 -14.21 -18.13
CA SER A 350 -6.38 -15.24 -18.64
C SER A 350 -5.20 -15.44 -17.68
N LYS A 351 -4.70 -14.32 -17.16
CA LYS A 351 -3.59 -14.25 -16.21
C LYS A 351 -3.91 -14.95 -14.88
N ASP A 352 -5.08 -14.70 -14.29
CA ASP A 352 -5.50 -15.38 -13.06
C ASP A 352 -5.59 -16.89 -13.26
N LYS A 353 -6.09 -17.33 -14.44
CA LYS A 353 -6.15 -18.76 -14.79
C LYS A 353 -4.75 -19.38 -14.92
N SER A 354 -3.78 -18.65 -15.46
CA SER A 354 -2.39 -19.12 -15.57
C SER A 354 -1.75 -19.33 -14.19
N VAL A 355 -2.01 -18.41 -13.25
CA VAL A 355 -1.47 -18.49 -11.88
C VAL A 355 -2.07 -19.66 -11.13
N VAL A 356 -3.39 -19.86 -11.22
CA VAL A 356 -4.04 -21.01 -10.58
C VAL A 356 -3.47 -22.32 -11.11
N ARG A 357 -3.24 -22.45 -12.42
CA ARG A 357 -2.59 -23.64 -13.01
C ARG A 357 -1.13 -23.81 -12.58
N PHE A 358 -0.40 -22.70 -12.44
CA PHE A 358 0.95 -22.74 -11.89
C PHE A 358 0.96 -23.25 -10.45
N LEU A 359 0.05 -22.72 -9.62
CA LEU A 359 -0.15 -23.16 -8.23
C LEU A 359 -0.58 -24.62 -8.13
N GLU A 360 -1.39 -25.14 -9.07
CA GLU A 360 -1.77 -26.56 -9.13
C GLU A 360 -0.55 -27.46 -9.22
N GLY A 361 0.41 -27.13 -10.10
CA GLY A 361 1.68 -27.84 -10.19
C GLY A 361 2.53 -27.65 -8.93
N TRP A 362 2.63 -26.41 -8.46
CA TRP A 362 3.55 -26.04 -7.38
C TRP A 362 3.16 -26.61 -6.01
N LEU A 363 1.86 -26.71 -5.72
CA LEU A 363 1.32 -27.23 -4.46
C LEU A 363 1.04 -28.73 -4.48
N SER A 364 1.10 -29.39 -5.65
CA SER A 364 0.76 -30.81 -5.80
C SER A 364 1.53 -31.74 -4.86
N SER A 365 2.78 -31.41 -4.52
CA SER A 365 3.63 -32.20 -3.62
C SER A 365 3.79 -31.61 -2.22
N ARG A 366 3.11 -30.49 -1.90
CA ARG A 366 3.28 -29.73 -0.65
C ARG A 366 1.95 -29.19 -0.11
N LEU A 367 0.95 -30.08 0.01
CA LEU A 367 -0.39 -29.72 0.50
C LEU A 367 -0.39 -29.22 1.96
N HIS A 368 0.61 -29.57 2.77
CA HIS A 368 0.71 -29.08 4.15
C HIS A 368 0.77 -27.54 4.25
N ILE A 369 1.18 -26.86 3.18
CA ILE A 369 1.32 -25.41 3.12
C ILE A 369 -0.03 -24.69 3.17
N TRP A 370 -1.11 -25.37 2.79
CA TRP A 370 -2.48 -24.84 2.96
C TRP A 370 -2.78 -24.42 4.39
N TRP A 371 -2.19 -25.12 5.36
CA TRP A 371 -2.39 -24.89 6.79
C TRP A 371 -1.64 -23.67 7.32
N ASN A 372 -0.61 -23.22 6.60
CA ASN A 372 0.10 -21.96 6.91
C ASN A 372 -0.64 -20.74 6.36
N LEU A 373 -1.51 -20.93 5.36
CA LEU A 373 -2.29 -19.86 4.76
C LEU A 373 -3.53 -19.55 5.58
N SER A 374 -3.92 -18.27 5.55
CA SER A 374 -5.15 -17.80 6.17
C SER A 374 -6.38 -18.53 5.60
N PRO A 375 -7.30 -19.05 6.44
CA PRO A 375 -8.50 -19.77 6.00
C PRO A 375 -9.33 -18.99 4.96
N ILE A 376 -9.47 -17.67 5.17
CA ILE A 376 -10.23 -16.82 4.26
C ILE A 376 -9.54 -16.71 2.90
N LEU A 377 -8.21 -16.61 2.84
CA LEU A 377 -7.45 -16.56 1.60
C LEU A 377 -7.70 -17.80 0.73
N ALA A 378 -7.59 -18.98 1.32
CA ALA A 378 -7.86 -20.23 0.62
C ALA A 378 -9.30 -20.30 0.11
N ALA A 379 -10.27 -19.81 0.90
CA ALA A 379 -11.67 -19.83 0.51
C ALA A 379 -11.99 -18.94 -0.70
N PHE A 380 -11.45 -17.73 -0.78
CA PHE A 380 -11.80 -16.80 -1.87
C PHE A 380 -10.86 -16.82 -3.07
N ALA A 381 -9.57 -17.12 -2.88
CA ALA A 381 -8.59 -17.01 -3.96
C ALA A 381 -8.58 -18.26 -4.85
N ILE A 382 -8.96 -19.41 -4.31
CA ILE A 382 -8.99 -20.67 -5.05
C ILE A 382 -10.34 -20.82 -5.77
N PRO A 383 -10.37 -20.86 -7.11
CA PRO A 383 -11.61 -20.99 -7.86
C PRO A 383 -12.17 -22.42 -7.74
N SER A 384 -13.49 -22.56 -7.58
CA SER A 384 -14.15 -23.85 -7.37
C SER A 384 -14.00 -24.86 -8.53
N TRP A 385 -13.74 -24.38 -9.75
CA TRP A 385 -13.48 -25.23 -10.93
C TRP A 385 -12.08 -25.86 -10.95
N SER A 386 -11.13 -25.30 -10.18
CA SER A 386 -9.71 -25.69 -10.24
C SER A 386 -9.45 -27.06 -9.61
N LEU A 387 -8.40 -27.75 -10.08
CA LEU A 387 -7.89 -28.96 -9.42
C LEU A 387 -7.30 -28.62 -8.04
N LEU A 388 -6.82 -27.38 -7.88
CA LEU A 388 -6.35 -26.82 -6.63
C LEU A 388 -7.45 -26.86 -5.55
N PHE A 389 -8.66 -26.40 -5.91
CA PHE A 389 -9.82 -26.43 -5.04
C PHE A 389 -10.20 -27.85 -4.63
N LYS A 390 -10.24 -28.76 -5.61
CA LYS A 390 -10.56 -30.17 -5.35
C LYS A 390 -9.56 -30.81 -4.40
N SER A 391 -8.28 -30.49 -4.55
CA SER A 391 -7.22 -30.99 -3.68
C SER A 391 -7.36 -30.41 -2.27
N TYR A 392 -7.66 -29.12 -2.14
CA TYR A 392 -7.90 -28.47 -0.85
C TYR A 392 -9.10 -29.06 -0.10
N ILE A 393 -10.24 -29.29 -0.77
CA ILE A 393 -11.41 -29.89 -0.13
C ILE A 393 -11.15 -31.35 0.27
N ARG A 394 -10.44 -32.14 -0.54
CA ARG A 394 -10.05 -33.51 -0.17
C ARG A 394 -9.13 -33.54 1.06
N GLU A 395 -8.19 -32.60 1.13
CA GLU A 395 -7.34 -32.46 2.31
C GLU A 395 -8.20 -32.21 3.55
N LEU A 396 -9.12 -31.23 3.49
CA LEU A 396 -10.06 -30.96 4.58
C LEU A 396 -10.93 -32.17 4.95
N GLU A 397 -11.41 -32.92 3.96
CA GLU A 397 -12.19 -34.14 4.19
C GLU A 397 -11.35 -35.22 4.89
N SER A 398 -10.10 -35.40 4.49
CA SER A 398 -9.19 -36.38 5.10
C SER A 398 -8.93 -36.08 6.59
N HIS A 399 -8.76 -34.80 6.92
CA HIS A 399 -8.63 -34.36 8.31
C HIS A 399 -9.92 -34.52 9.10
N LEU A 400 -11.08 -34.26 8.48
CA LEU A 400 -12.38 -34.51 9.11
C LEU A 400 -12.63 -36.00 9.38
N ARG A 401 -12.17 -36.91 8.52
CA ARG A 401 -12.32 -38.36 8.72
C ARG A 401 -11.30 -38.96 9.69
N GLY A 402 -10.26 -38.21 10.04
CA GLY A 402 -9.14 -38.71 10.85
C GLY A 402 -8.17 -39.60 10.06
N ASP A 403 -8.29 -39.64 8.73
CA ASP A 403 -7.50 -40.49 7.83
C ASP A 403 -6.18 -39.83 7.39
N SER A 404 -5.85 -38.64 7.90
CA SER A 404 -4.65 -37.92 7.48
C SER A 404 -3.40 -38.71 7.86
N SER A 405 -2.72 -39.26 6.85
CA SER A 405 -1.41 -39.91 6.96
C SER A 405 -0.27 -38.94 7.33
N LEU A 406 -0.52 -37.63 7.28
CA LEU A 406 0.33 -36.63 7.91
C LEU A 406 0.07 -36.60 9.42
N THR A 407 0.87 -37.38 10.11
CA THR A 407 1.25 -37.13 11.50
C THR A 407 1.39 -35.62 11.75
N ARG A 408 0.59 -35.11 12.69
CA ARG A 408 0.85 -33.96 13.57
C ARG A 408 2.13 -33.16 13.27
N PHE A 409 2.11 -32.23 12.32
CA PHE A 409 3.23 -31.28 12.16
C PHE A 409 2.75 -29.86 11.87
N SER A 410 2.69 -29.05 12.93
CA SER A 410 3.18 -27.67 12.88
C SER A 410 4.54 -27.66 13.60
N LYS A 411 5.54 -26.94 13.06
CA LYS A 411 6.94 -26.90 13.54
C LYS A 411 7.08 -26.48 15.02
N ASP A 412 6.01 -26.01 15.66
CA ASP A 412 5.98 -25.54 17.05
C ASP A 412 5.39 -26.54 18.08
N GLY A 413 5.04 -27.77 17.68
CA GLY A 413 4.41 -28.72 18.61
C GLY A 413 3.04 -28.28 19.12
N LYS A 414 2.43 -27.26 18.49
CA LYS A 414 1.03 -26.91 18.70
C LYS A 414 0.19 -27.77 17.78
N GLU A 415 -0.62 -28.64 18.36
CA GLU A 415 -1.64 -29.42 17.67
C GLU A 415 -2.47 -28.52 16.74
N LEU A 416 -2.84 -29.04 15.55
CA LEU A 416 -3.87 -28.44 14.70
C LEU A 416 -5.11 -28.25 15.57
N LYS A 417 -5.36 -27.00 15.99
CA LYS A 417 -6.50 -26.69 16.82
C LYS A 417 -7.74 -26.93 15.97
N GLU A 418 -8.70 -27.68 16.51
CA GLU A 418 -10.01 -27.92 15.91
C GLU A 418 -10.67 -26.64 15.34
N CYS A 419 -10.39 -25.50 15.97
CA CYS A 419 -10.74 -24.16 15.50
C CYS A 419 -10.25 -23.79 14.08
N ASP A 420 -9.16 -24.35 13.56
CA ASP A 420 -8.66 -23.99 12.21
C ASP A 420 -9.44 -24.68 11.09
N ILE A 421 -9.82 -25.95 11.29
CA ILE A 421 -10.67 -26.69 10.34
C ILE A 421 -12.06 -26.06 10.27
N VAL A 422 -12.62 -25.73 11.44
CA VAL A 422 -13.94 -25.08 11.52
C VAL A 422 -13.92 -23.71 10.83
N ASP A 423 -12.87 -22.90 11.03
CA ASP A 423 -12.73 -21.61 10.34
C ASP A 423 -12.64 -21.76 8.82
N ARG A 424 -11.89 -22.74 8.33
CA ARG A 424 -11.76 -23.01 6.88
C ARG A 424 -13.09 -23.42 6.28
N MET A 425 -13.79 -24.32 6.95
CA MET A 425 -15.13 -24.76 6.56
C MET A 425 -16.12 -23.58 6.59
N TRP A 426 -16.05 -22.74 7.62
CA TRP A 426 -16.89 -21.55 7.73
C TRP A 426 -16.60 -20.53 6.62
N CYS A 427 -15.34 -20.24 6.33
CA CYS A 427 -14.96 -19.32 5.24
C CYS A 427 -15.47 -19.83 3.88
N LEU A 428 -15.32 -21.13 3.61
CA LEU A 428 -15.84 -21.75 2.39
C LEU A 428 -17.37 -21.67 2.33
N TYR A 429 -18.06 -21.88 3.45
CA TYR A 429 -19.52 -21.74 3.54
C TYR A 429 -19.99 -20.31 3.27
N ILE A 430 -19.40 -19.32 3.96
CA ILE A 430 -19.75 -17.90 3.77
C ILE A 430 -19.52 -17.46 2.34
N TYR A 431 -18.40 -17.86 1.75
CA TYR A 431 -18.03 -17.42 0.42
C TYR A 431 -18.76 -18.20 -0.67
N HIS A 432 -18.66 -19.53 -0.74
CA HIS A 432 -19.17 -20.31 -1.88
C HIS A 432 -20.67 -20.63 -1.82
N ILE A 433 -21.27 -20.62 -0.63
CA ILE A 433 -22.67 -21.05 -0.43
C ILE A 433 -23.56 -19.86 -0.09
N ARG A 434 -23.18 -19.07 0.93
CA ARG A 434 -23.97 -17.94 1.46
C ARG A 434 -23.90 -16.67 0.59
N GLY A 435 -22.88 -16.51 -0.25
CA GLY A 435 -22.68 -15.34 -1.13
C GLY A 435 -23.65 -15.19 -2.31
N SER A 436 -24.87 -15.72 -2.22
CA SER A 436 -25.91 -15.64 -3.23
C SER A 436 -26.91 -14.51 -2.92
N THR A 437 -26.54 -13.27 -3.19
CA THR A 437 -27.50 -12.17 -3.43
C THR A 437 -27.01 -11.28 -4.55
#